data_AF-A0A6M0LQN9-F1
#
_entry.id   AF-A0A6M0LQN9-F1
#
_cell.length_a   1.000
_cell.length_b   1.000
_cell.length_c   1.000
_cell.angle_alpha   90.00
_cell.angle_beta   90.00
_cell.angle_gamma   90.00
#
_symmetry.space_group_name_H-M   'P 1'
#
loop_
_entity.id
_entity.type
_entity.pdbx_description
1 polymer ?
#
loop_
_entity_poly.entity_id
_entity_poly.type
_entity_poly.pdbx_seq_one_letter_code
_entity_poly.pdbx_strand_id
1 'polypeptide(L)'
;MNQGTIDVHCHFFNVSFAFEELLEIGWRWLRGNYPYKSDELVRVKGIVTLPREVQGIVEYVASFFAAAVRDPADNYAYEQQCYRESHWNSAEPLITAPLMMDIFFILDNGSARQHKARLEALSLVQRKAVLRPLDVADKDMPSFDEFAEEMKAQVVRAVSNKNAGKAIASMAMPASTLAIADELERVILGFKEGMLPVAAARALPSGGKVQMTRGYRKHLEALRLLRKKNPETVFPFLAVDPRRIGIKKLVRDQIITGGFRGVKLYSPLGYLPSHPALNPVFKLCVEHRIPVTTHTSPGGLPSMCDRIVTSSRNKEGVVLPIVFDKKKFLAEHTIKKGESVHSLFFADPDGWLDVLQSNGLGTLRVNFAHFGGQENILAYANGDASASNWTGKIIRLMERFEQVYADISFCPDCDMLLAIDKIFAKHPVVNDRLMFGTDFVMIAMHQCGLQNYFNHYAGISEKMARINPQAFLA
;
A
#
# COMPACT_ATOMS: atom_id res chain seq x y z
N MET A 1 -2.99 -22.11 12.21
CA MET A 1 -3.51 -20.77 12.54
C MET A 1 -4.48 -20.95 13.68
N ASN A 2 -4.46 -20.04 14.66
CA ASN A 2 -5.41 -20.03 15.77
C ASN A 2 -6.88 -19.97 15.27
N GLN A 3 -7.83 -20.29 16.13
CA GLN A 3 -9.27 -20.23 15.80
C GLN A 3 -9.87 -18.81 15.92
N GLY A 4 -9.03 -17.77 16.11
CA GLY A 4 -9.48 -16.39 16.23
C GLY A 4 -9.99 -15.79 14.91
N THR A 5 -10.75 -14.69 15.04
CA THR A 5 -11.14 -13.82 13.92
C THR A 5 -9.89 -13.31 13.20
N ILE A 6 -9.98 -13.17 11.87
CA ILE A 6 -8.89 -12.71 11.03
C ILE A 6 -9.26 -11.39 10.35
N ASP A 7 -8.47 -10.35 10.61
CA ASP A 7 -8.41 -9.14 9.80
C ASP A 7 -7.40 -9.34 8.66
N VAL A 8 -7.90 -9.55 7.44
CA VAL A 8 -7.04 -9.80 6.26
C VAL A 8 -6.46 -8.52 5.64
N HIS A 9 -6.88 -7.35 6.12
CA HIS A 9 -6.52 -6.07 5.54
C HIS A 9 -6.31 -5.03 6.62
N CYS A 10 -5.11 -5.03 7.16
CA CYS A 10 -4.66 -4.02 8.11
C CYS A 10 -3.45 -3.27 7.54
N HIS A 11 -3.24 -2.03 7.95
CA HIS A 11 -2.03 -1.28 7.68
C HIS A 11 -1.44 -0.83 9.02
N PHE A 12 -0.16 -1.08 9.27
CA PHE A 12 0.52 -0.65 10.51
C PHE A 12 1.64 0.37 10.27
N PHE A 13 1.77 0.87 9.04
CA PHE A 13 2.67 1.99 8.78
C PHE A 13 2.16 3.25 9.47
N ASN A 14 3.09 4.17 9.71
CA ASN A 14 2.83 5.41 10.41
C ASN A 14 3.40 6.59 9.64
N VAL A 15 3.34 7.75 10.27
CA VAL A 15 3.82 8.97 9.65
C VAL A 15 5.34 9.02 9.51
N SER A 16 6.08 8.37 10.39
CA SER A 16 7.54 8.24 10.30
C SER A 16 7.93 7.53 9.01
N PHE A 17 7.24 6.43 8.66
CA PHE A 17 7.42 5.75 7.36
C PHE A 17 7.15 6.70 6.19
N ALA A 18 6.00 7.39 6.20
CA ALA A 18 5.61 8.27 5.10
C ALA A 18 6.59 9.45 4.93
N PHE A 19 7.07 10.02 6.03
CA PHE A 19 8.03 11.11 6.03
C PHE A 19 9.44 10.66 5.62
N GLU A 20 9.89 9.47 6.02
CA GLU A 20 11.15 8.90 5.54
C GLU A 20 11.14 8.71 4.02
N GLU A 21 10.04 8.22 3.46
CA GLU A 21 9.89 8.11 2.01
C GLU A 21 9.82 9.49 1.35
N LEU A 22 9.15 10.49 1.96
CA LEU A 22 9.19 11.88 1.45
C LEU A 22 10.63 12.42 1.40
N LEU A 23 11.42 12.26 2.46
CA LEU A 23 12.82 12.68 2.49
C LEU A 23 13.64 11.94 1.42
N GLU A 24 13.48 10.62 1.28
CA GLU A 24 14.19 9.83 0.28
C GLU A 24 13.80 10.23 -1.16
N ILE A 25 12.50 10.42 -1.44
CA ILE A 25 11.98 10.84 -2.75
C ILE A 25 12.49 12.24 -3.09
N GLY A 26 12.27 13.21 -2.20
CA GLY A 26 12.64 14.61 -2.43
C GLY A 26 14.15 14.79 -2.57
N TRP A 27 14.94 14.16 -1.70
CA TRP A 27 16.41 14.24 -1.78
C TRP A 27 16.96 13.62 -3.07
N ARG A 28 16.42 12.47 -3.50
CA ARG A 28 16.77 11.87 -4.79
C ARG A 28 16.37 12.76 -5.96
N TRP A 29 15.18 13.34 -5.90
CA TRP A 29 14.65 14.18 -6.95
C TRP A 29 15.51 15.42 -7.17
N LEU A 30 15.89 16.13 -6.09
CA LEU A 30 16.79 17.31 -6.13
C LEU A 30 18.13 16.99 -6.80
N ARG A 31 18.59 15.75 -6.68
CA ARG A 31 19.86 15.28 -7.23
C ARG A 31 19.73 14.61 -8.60
N GLY A 32 18.54 14.62 -9.21
CA GLY A 32 18.28 13.95 -10.50
C GLY A 32 18.39 12.41 -10.43
N ASN A 33 18.28 11.84 -9.23
CA ASN A 33 18.50 10.42 -8.91
C ASN A 33 17.19 9.70 -8.54
N TYR A 34 16.05 10.24 -8.94
CA TYR A 34 14.75 9.65 -8.71
C TYR A 34 14.22 8.97 -9.99
N PRO A 35 13.70 7.73 -9.91
CA PRO A 35 13.70 6.84 -8.75
C PRO A 35 15.05 6.10 -8.53
N TYR A 36 15.99 6.19 -9.47
CA TYR A 36 17.28 5.50 -9.40
C TYR A 36 18.48 6.45 -9.44
N LYS A 37 19.57 6.07 -8.77
CA LYS A 37 20.82 6.83 -8.85
C LYS A 37 21.33 6.80 -10.29
N SER A 38 21.59 7.97 -10.86
CA SER A 38 22.38 8.10 -12.08
C SER A 38 23.83 7.75 -11.75
N ASP A 39 24.41 6.82 -12.50
CA ASP A 39 25.86 6.59 -12.56
C ASP A 39 26.53 7.64 -13.46
N GLU A 40 25.78 8.22 -14.39
CA GLU A 40 26.12 9.44 -15.10
C GLU A 40 25.94 10.63 -14.16
N LEU A 41 27.02 11.37 -13.89
CA LEU A 41 27.03 12.65 -13.18
C LEU A 41 26.12 13.68 -13.91
N VAL A 42 24.80 13.55 -13.78
CA VAL A 42 23.88 14.59 -14.25
C VAL A 42 24.03 15.75 -13.29
N ARG A 43 24.56 16.86 -13.82
CA ARG A 43 24.76 18.12 -13.11
C ARG A 43 23.55 18.43 -12.25
N VAL A 44 23.83 18.74 -10.97
CA VAL A 44 22.89 19.35 -10.03
C VAL A 44 22.16 20.45 -10.79
N LYS A 45 20.86 20.25 -11.07
CA LYS A 45 20.03 21.37 -11.46
C LYS A 45 19.98 22.24 -10.21
N GLY A 46 20.60 23.42 -10.28
CA GLY A 46 20.53 24.44 -9.23
C GLY A 46 19.11 24.98 -9.12
N ILE A 47 18.21 24.16 -8.58
CA ILE A 47 16.80 24.50 -8.37
C ILE A 47 16.57 24.36 -6.86
N VAL A 48 16.53 25.51 -6.19
CA VAL A 48 16.27 25.68 -4.75
C VAL A 48 14.74 25.71 -4.47
N THR A 49 13.90 25.51 -5.50
CA THR A 49 12.43 25.48 -5.35
C THR A 49 11.86 24.09 -5.58
N LEU A 50 11.13 23.59 -4.58
CA LEU A 50 10.43 22.32 -4.66
C LEU A 50 9.33 22.37 -5.74
N PRO A 51 9.25 21.36 -6.64
CA PRO A 51 8.17 21.26 -7.61
C PRO A 51 6.80 21.10 -6.95
N ARG A 52 5.75 21.53 -7.65
CA ARG A 52 4.34 21.35 -7.21
C ARG A 52 4.02 19.88 -6.94
N GLU A 53 4.68 18.96 -7.62
CA GLU A 53 4.50 17.52 -7.48
C GLU A 53 4.92 17.00 -6.09
N VAL A 54 5.90 17.64 -5.45
CA VAL A 54 6.34 17.27 -4.08
C VAL A 54 5.33 17.73 -3.04
N GLN A 55 4.59 18.83 -3.29
CA GLN A 55 3.53 19.32 -2.41
C GLN A 55 2.42 18.28 -2.20
N GLY A 56 2.06 17.51 -3.23
CA GLY A 56 1.07 16.44 -3.11
C GLY A 56 1.52 15.32 -2.16
N ILE A 57 2.83 15.02 -2.11
CA ILE A 57 3.38 14.06 -1.14
C ILE A 57 3.34 14.64 0.27
N VAL A 58 3.69 15.92 0.44
CA VAL A 58 3.57 16.62 1.74
C VAL A 58 2.14 16.52 2.27
N GLU A 59 1.13 16.78 1.43
CA GLU A 59 -0.28 16.67 1.81
C GLU A 59 -0.69 15.25 2.18
N TYR A 60 -0.14 14.25 1.47
CA TYR A 60 -0.30 12.84 1.79
C TYR A 60 0.29 12.52 3.16
N VAL A 61 1.58 12.82 3.41
CA VAL A 61 2.22 12.63 4.72
C VAL A 61 1.41 13.35 5.81
N ALA A 62 1.00 14.60 5.54
CA ALA A 62 0.16 15.41 6.42
C ALA A 62 -1.18 14.75 6.75
N SER A 63 -1.74 13.93 5.85
CA SER A 63 -3.01 13.22 6.09
C SER A 63 -2.89 12.11 7.13
N PHE A 64 -1.73 11.44 7.26
CA PHE A 64 -1.54 10.35 8.21
C PHE A 64 -1.31 10.80 9.65
N PHE A 65 -1.03 12.08 9.92
CA PHE A 65 -0.81 12.52 11.30
C PHE A 65 -2.05 12.42 12.19
N ALA A 66 -3.24 12.28 11.61
CA ALA A 66 -4.45 11.96 12.37
C ALA A 66 -4.43 10.51 12.93
N ALA A 67 -3.72 9.58 12.27
CA ALA A 67 -3.46 8.21 12.74
C ALA A 67 -2.03 8.10 13.30
N ALA A 68 -1.89 8.60 14.54
CA ALA A 68 -0.88 8.29 15.56
C ALA A 68 0.61 8.16 15.17
N VAL A 69 1.46 8.81 15.97
CA VAL A 69 2.94 8.63 16.07
C VAL A 69 3.36 7.20 16.47
N ARG A 70 2.40 6.27 16.65
CA ARG A 70 2.63 4.90 17.08
C ARG A 70 3.48 4.13 16.07
N ASP A 71 4.40 3.33 16.56
CA ASP A 71 5.11 2.38 15.73
C ASP A 71 4.19 1.19 15.35
N PRO A 72 4.60 0.28 14.45
CA PRO A 72 3.78 -0.88 14.09
C PRO A 72 3.40 -1.81 15.25
N ALA A 73 4.21 -1.91 16.31
CA ALA A 73 3.91 -2.72 17.48
C ALA A 73 2.86 -2.05 18.37
N ASP A 74 2.94 -0.74 18.54
CA ASP A 74 1.93 0.04 19.24
C ASP A 74 0.59 0.07 18.50
N ASN A 75 0.61 0.15 17.16
CA ASN A 75 -0.60 0.04 16.35
C ASN A 75 -1.26 -1.34 16.48
N TYR A 76 -0.45 -2.41 16.48
CA TYR A 76 -0.94 -3.75 16.77
C TYR A 76 -1.54 -3.84 18.19
N ALA A 77 -0.87 -3.32 19.21
CA ALA A 77 -1.40 -3.32 20.57
C ALA A 77 -2.73 -2.56 20.70
N TYR A 78 -2.84 -1.42 20.02
CA TYR A 78 -4.06 -0.62 19.96
C TYR A 78 -5.20 -1.35 19.22
N GLU A 79 -4.91 -2.02 18.09
CA GLU A 79 -5.89 -2.85 17.38
C GLU A 79 -6.44 -3.96 18.28
N GLN A 80 -5.55 -4.70 18.95
CA GLN A 80 -5.92 -5.78 19.86
C GLN A 80 -6.75 -5.26 21.04
N GLN A 81 -6.42 -4.07 21.56
CA GLN A 81 -7.19 -3.42 22.62
C GLN A 81 -8.60 -3.08 22.13
N CYS A 82 -8.73 -2.37 21.01
CA CYS A 82 -10.03 -2.00 20.45
C CYS A 82 -10.88 -3.22 20.12
N TYR A 83 -10.28 -4.30 19.61
CA TYR A 83 -10.99 -5.55 19.34
C TYR A 83 -11.50 -6.21 20.63
N ARG A 84 -10.66 -6.29 21.67
CA ARG A 84 -11.04 -6.86 22.98
C ARG A 84 -12.15 -6.07 23.67
N GLU A 85 -12.11 -4.74 23.57
CA GLU A 85 -13.10 -3.83 24.17
C GLU A 85 -14.36 -3.66 23.30
N SER A 86 -14.40 -4.28 22.12
CA SER A 86 -15.57 -4.26 21.24
C SER A 86 -16.65 -5.25 21.68
N HIS A 87 -17.83 -5.12 21.08
CA HIS A 87 -18.96 -6.06 21.21
C HIS A 87 -18.65 -7.44 20.63
N TRP A 88 -17.55 -7.61 19.91
CA TRP A 88 -17.06 -8.94 19.54
C TRP A 88 -16.65 -9.74 20.78
N ASN A 89 -16.17 -9.05 21.82
CA ASN A 89 -15.81 -9.58 23.15
C ASN A 89 -15.16 -10.96 23.10
N SER A 90 -14.20 -11.13 22.19
CA SER A 90 -13.57 -12.43 21.94
C SER A 90 -12.46 -12.67 22.97
N ALA A 91 -12.45 -13.88 23.56
CA ALA A 91 -11.35 -14.33 24.41
C ALA A 91 -10.06 -14.60 23.61
N GLU A 92 -10.19 -14.88 22.31
CA GLU A 92 -9.07 -15.12 21.40
C GLU A 92 -8.54 -13.80 20.83
N PRO A 93 -7.21 -13.65 20.67
CA PRO A 93 -6.64 -12.48 20.03
C PRO A 93 -7.05 -12.41 18.54
N LEU A 94 -7.16 -11.18 18.03
CA LEU A 94 -7.37 -10.96 16.60
C LEU A 94 -6.12 -11.41 15.84
N ILE A 95 -6.30 -12.20 14.79
CA ILE A 95 -5.25 -12.48 13.81
C ILE A 95 -5.27 -11.36 12.78
N THR A 96 -4.13 -10.73 12.53
CA THR A 96 -4.01 -9.60 11.60
C THR A 96 -3.02 -9.91 10.49
N ALA A 97 -3.36 -9.50 9.26
CA ALA A 97 -2.50 -9.57 8.09
C ALA A 97 -2.06 -8.14 7.67
N PRO A 98 -1.05 -7.55 8.32
CA PRO A 98 -0.65 -6.19 8.02
C PRO A 98 -0.01 -6.11 6.64
N LEU A 99 -0.55 -5.24 5.81
CA LEU A 99 -0.17 -5.01 4.43
C LEU A 99 0.87 -3.88 4.38
N MET A 100 2.05 -4.15 3.81
CA MET A 100 3.00 -3.09 3.54
C MET A 100 2.48 -2.13 2.47
N MET A 101 2.98 -0.89 2.50
CA MET A 101 2.84 0.10 1.43
C MET A 101 4.20 0.45 0.85
N ASP A 102 4.22 0.75 -0.45
CA ASP A 102 5.40 1.20 -1.19
C ASP A 102 5.08 2.48 -1.97
N ILE A 103 5.22 3.63 -1.32
CA ILE A 103 4.92 4.94 -1.93
C ILE A 103 6.11 5.53 -2.68
N PHE A 104 7.24 4.83 -2.74
CA PHE A 104 8.49 5.38 -3.29
C PHE A 104 8.32 5.85 -4.73
N PHE A 105 7.53 5.14 -5.53
CA PHE A 105 7.35 5.40 -6.97
C PHE A 105 6.19 6.35 -7.29
N ILE A 106 5.68 7.10 -6.31
CA ILE A 106 4.49 7.96 -6.47
C ILE A 106 4.66 9.08 -7.53
N LEU A 107 5.91 9.54 -7.77
CA LEU A 107 6.26 10.54 -8.79
C LEU A 107 6.85 9.92 -10.07
N ASP A 108 6.89 8.59 -10.20
CA ASP A 108 7.46 7.96 -11.38
C ASP A 108 6.44 7.88 -12.52
N ASN A 109 6.67 8.67 -13.56
CA ASN A 109 5.86 8.75 -14.77
C ASN A 109 6.20 7.67 -15.83
N GLY A 110 6.99 6.66 -15.47
CA GLY A 110 7.51 5.65 -16.41
C GLY A 110 8.99 5.80 -16.73
N SER A 111 9.65 6.82 -16.17
CA SER A 111 11.10 6.99 -16.20
C SER A 111 11.83 5.74 -15.71
N ALA A 112 11.23 4.99 -14.78
CA ALA A 112 11.82 3.78 -14.25
C ALA A 112 12.14 2.72 -15.33
N ARG A 113 11.30 2.61 -16.37
CA ARG A 113 11.49 1.60 -17.43
C ARG A 113 12.77 1.84 -18.24
N GLN A 114 13.08 3.10 -18.53
CA GLN A 114 14.27 3.48 -19.30
C GLN A 114 15.56 3.18 -18.53
N HIS A 115 15.53 3.38 -17.22
CA HIS A 115 16.70 3.23 -16.36
C HIS A 115 16.91 1.80 -15.87
N LYS A 116 15.84 1.01 -15.66
CA LYS A 116 15.94 -0.38 -15.18
C LYS A 116 16.77 -1.27 -16.11
N ALA A 117 16.60 -1.15 -17.43
CA ALA A 117 17.39 -1.90 -18.41
C ALA A 117 18.89 -1.53 -18.35
N ARG A 118 19.20 -0.24 -18.17
CA ARG A 118 20.58 0.24 -17.99
C ARG A 118 21.20 -0.30 -16.71
N LEU A 119 20.46 -0.28 -15.60
CA LEU A 119 20.91 -0.81 -14.32
C LEU A 119 21.11 -2.32 -14.35
N GLU A 120 20.27 -3.06 -15.07
CA GLU A 120 20.42 -4.50 -15.30
C GLU A 120 21.58 -4.84 -16.24
N ALA A 121 22.17 -3.87 -16.94
CA ALA A 121 23.38 -4.05 -17.74
C ALA A 121 24.68 -3.82 -16.94
N LEU A 122 24.64 -3.10 -15.81
CA LEU A 122 25.81 -2.80 -14.99
C LEU A 122 26.49 -4.06 -14.42
N SER A 123 27.76 -4.00 -14.02
CA SER A 123 28.39 -5.09 -13.28
C SER A 123 27.72 -5.32 -11.90
N LEU A 124 27.93 -6.49 -11.30
CA LEU A 124 27.39 -6.83 -9.97
C LEU A 124 27.82 -5.83 -8.88
N VAL A 125 29.05 -5.32 -8.96
CA VAL A 125 29.60 -4.33 -8.02
C VAL A 125 28.93 -2.96 -8.21
N GLN A 126 28.80 -2.51 -9.46
CA GLN A 126 28.13 -1.24 -9.80
C GLN A 126 26.65 -1.26 -9.42
N ARG A 127 25.93 -2.36 -9.72
CA ARG A 127 24.53 -2.53 -9.28
C ARG A 127 24.39 -2.42 -7.77
N LYS A 128 25.27 -3.08 -7.01
CA LYS A 128 25.27 -2.98 -5.54
C LYS A 128 25.52 -1.55 -5.03
N ALA A 129 26.25 -0.71 -5.76
CA ALA A 129 26.43 0.69 -5.39
C ALA A 129 25.17 1.53 -5.66
N VAL A 130 24.52 1.32 -6.80
CA VAL A 130 23.31 2.06 -7.21
C VAL A 130 22.10 1.71 -6.34
N LEU A 131 21.97 0.45 -5.91
CA LEU A 131 20.82 -0.02 -5.13
C LEU A 131 20.86 0.36 -3.64
N ARG A 132 21.98 0.88 -3.13
CA ARG A 132 22.07 1.37 -1.74
C ARG A 132 21.20 2.62 -1.54
N PRO A 133 20.68 2.88 -0.32
CA PRO A 133 20.17 4.20 0.05
C PRO A 133 21.16 5.32 -0.32
N LEU A 134 20.67 6.53 -0.51
CA LEU A 134 21.56 7.69 -0.64
C LEU A 134 22.05 8.07 0.75
N ASP A 135 23.33 7.84 1.01
CA ASP A 135 24.00 8.42 2.17
C ASP A 135 24.14 9.93 1.94
N VAL A 136 23.87 10.71 2.99
CA VAL A 136 24.10 12.15 2.96
C VAL A 136 25.58 12.35 3.30
N ALA A 137 26.39 12.71 2.30
CA ALA A 137 27.81 12.95 2.52
C ALA A 137 28.00 14.20 3.39
N ASP A 138 29.08 14.27 4.19
CA ASP A 138 29.36 15.41 5.07
C ASP A 138 29.31 16.75 4.33
N LYS A 139 29.82 16.79 3.10
CA LYS A 139 29.79 17.98 2.23
C LYS A 139 28.38 18.41 1.79
N ASP A 140 27.44 17.48 1.74
CA ASP A 140 26.06 17.70 1.32
C ASP A 140 25.13 17.92 2.53
N MET A 141 25.63 17.74 3.77
CA MET A 141 24.86 17.80 5.01
C MET A 141 24.16 19.16 5.23
N PRO A 142 24.82 20.33 5.02
CA PRO A 142 24.14 21.61 5.20
C PRO A 142 22.92 21.79 4.27
N SER A 143 23.05 21.38 3.00
CA SER A 143 21.94 21.45 2.03
C SER A 143 20.85 20.42 2.31
N PHE A 144 21.21 19.25 2.85
CA PHE A 144 20.24 18.28 3.30
C PHE A 144 19.44 18.80 4.51
N ASP A 145 20.11 19.44 5.47
CA ASP A 145 19.48 20.00 6.66
C ASP A 145 18.45 21.06 6.31
N GLU A 146 18.81 21.99 5.42
CA GLU A 146 17.88 23.00 4.90
C GLU A 146 16.66 22.36 4.22
N PHE A 147 16.88 21.37 3.35
CA PHE A 147 15.80 20.63 2.69
C PHE A 147 14.90 19.89 3.69
N ALA A 148 15.49 19.19 4.65
CA ALA A 148 14.75 18.39 5.62
C ALA A 148 13.91 19.26 6.56
N GLU A 149 14.46 20.40 7.00
CA GLU A 149 13.75 21.40 7.80
C GLU A 149 12.59 22.02 7.02
N GLU A 150 12.77 22.33 5.73
CA GLU A 150 11.68 22.81 4.89
C GLU A 150 10.56 21.76 4.73
N MET A 151 10.90 20.49 4.51
CA MET A 151 9.92 19.40 4.47
C MET A 151 9.17 19.25 5.80
N LYS A 152 9.88 19.30 6.93
CA LYS A 152 9.26 19.30 8.26
C LYS A 152 8.29 20.47 8.41
N ALA A 153 8.72 21.68 8.07
CA ALA A 153 7.92 22.90 8.18
C ALA A 153 6.66 22.84 7.32
N GLN A 154 6.75 22.38 6.07
CA GLN A 154 5.60 22.24 5.19
C GLN A 154 4.60 21.20 5.70
N VAL A 155 5.08 20.07 6.20
CA VAL A 155 4.24 19.03 6.78
C VAL A 155 3.53 19.54 8.04
N VAL A 156 4.26 20.18 8.97
CA VAL A 156 3.68 20.78 10.18
C VAL A 156 2.63 21.84 9.82
N ARG A 157 2.91 22.69 8.82
CA ARG A 157 1.95 23.69 8.33
C ARG A 157 0.70 23.05 7.75
N ALA A 158 0.85 22.00 6.93
CA ALA A 158 -0.27 21.29 6.34
C ALA A 158 -1.15 20.63 7.41
N VAL A 159 -0.55 20.06 8.46
CA VAL A 159 -1.31 19.52 9.60
C VAL A 159 -2.00 20.63 10.39
N SER A 160 -1.29 21.72 10.70
CA SER A 160 -1.86 22.87 11.43
C SER A 160 -3.08 23.43 10.70
N ASN A 161 -3.00 23.60 9.38
CA ASN A 161 -4.13 24.04 8.56
C ASN A 161 -5.32 23.07 8.60
N LYS A 162 -5.06 21.76 8.55
CA LYS A 162 -6.10 20.73 8.68
C LYS A 162 -6.75 20.75 10.08
N ASN A 163 -5.95 20.89 11.13
CA ASN A 163 -6.43 20.97 12.51
C ASN A 163 -7.28 22.23 12.73
N ALA A 164 -6.86 23.37 12.19
CA ALA A 164 -7.63 24.61 12.22
C ALA A 164 -8.97 24.47 11.46
N GLY A 165 -8.97 23.86 10.27
CA GLY A 165 -10.19 23.59 9.52
C GLY A 165 -11.18 22.69 10.27
N LYS A 166 -10.70 21.61 10.90
CA LYS A 166 -11.51 20.72 11.74
C LYS A 166 -12.05 21.45 12.98
N ALA A 167 -11.21 22.22 13.66
CA ALA A 167 -11.57 23.00 14.84
C ALA A 167 -12.66 24.03 14.56
N ILE A 168 -12.59 24.73 13.42
CA ILE A 168 -13.64 25.64 12.95
C ILE A 168 -14.94 24.86 12.71
N ALA A 169 -14.87 23.73 12.01
CA ALA A 169 -16.04 22.90 11.73
C ALA A 169 -16.69 22.30 12.98
N SER A 170 -15.91 22.00 14.01
CA SER A 170 -16.36 21.37 15.26
C SER A 170 -16.48 22.33 16.45
N MET A 171 -16.28 23.63 16.25
CA MET A 171 -16.24 24.65 17.32
C MET A 171 -15.32 24.28 18.50
N ALA A 172 -14.14 23.73 18.21
CA ALA A 172 -13.16 23.28 19.21
C ALA A 172 -11.84 24.07 19.11
N MET A 173 -10.93 23.89 20.06
CA MET A 173 -9.56 24.37 19.92
C MET A 173 -8.75 23.47 18.98
N PRO A 174 -7.88 24.04 18.12
CA PRO A 174 -7.05 23.24 17.22
C PRO A 174 -6.03 22.41 18.02
N ALA A 175 -5.87 21.13 17.62
CA ALA A 175 -4.90 20.24 18.22
C ALA A 175 -3.45 20.72 17.97
N SER A 176 -2.60 20.57 18.98
CA SER A 176 -1.17 20.93 18.91
C SER A 176 -0.40 20.09 17.89
N THR A 177 0.59 20.70 17.23
CA THR A 177 1.50 20.05 16.29
C THR A 177 2.86 19.73 16.89
N LEU A 178 3.06 19.90 18.20
CA LEU A 178 4.37 19.73 18.85
C LEU A 178 4.89 18.29 18.74
N ALA A 179 4.09 17.30 19.15
CA ALA A 179 4.48 15.88 19.06
C ALA A 179 4.76 15.43 17.62
N ILE A 180 4.16 16.10 16.64
CA ILE A 180 4.41 15.88 15.22
C ILE A 180 5.78 16.43 14.86
N ALA A 181 6.06 17.69 15.20
CA ALA A 181 7.36 18.29 14.94
C ALA A 181 8.49 17.47 15.57
N ASP A 182 8.32 17.04 16.82
CA ASP A 182 9.29 16.20 17.55
C ASP A 182 9.53 14.86 16.85
N GLU A 183 8.47 14.20 16.37
CA GLU A 183 8.62 12.94 15.63
C GLU A 183 9.34 13.14 14.30
N LEU A 184 9.02 14.19 13.55
CA LEU A 184 9.69 14.48 12.29
C LEU A 184 11.16 14.85 12.51
N GLU A 185 11.48 15.55 13.59
CA GLU A 185 12.86 15.83 14.01
C GLU A 185 13.62 14.54 14.31
N ARG A 186 13.02 13.60 15.05
CA ARG A 186 13.60 12.26 15.29
C ARG A 186 13.85 11.51 13.98
N VAL A 187 12.90 11.57 13.04
CA VAL A 187 13.06 10.95 11.71
C VAL A 187 14.21 11.58 10.93
N ILE A 188 14.36 12.90 10.96
CA ILE A 188 15.46 13.62 10.29
C ILE A 188 16.81 13.20 10.88
N LEU A 189 16.94 13.18 12.20
CA LEU A 189 18.17 12.74 12.88
C LEU A 189 18.52 11.30 12.49
N GLY A 190 17.56 10.37 12.59
CA GLY A 190 17.76 8.98 12.20
C GLY A 190 17.99 8.77 10.70
N PHE A 191 17.60 9.73 9.84
CA PHE A 191 17.90 9.72 8.41
C PHE A 191 19.36 10.15 8.15
N LYS A 192 19.92 11.05 8.98
CA LYS A 192 21.31 11.54 8.87
C LYS A 192 22.34 10.53 9.37
N GLU A 193 22.07 9.84 10.48
CA GLU A 193 23.03 8.93 11.14
C GLU A 193 23.47 7.72 10.29
N GLY A 194 22.89 7.51 9.10
CA GLY A 194 23.18 6.38 8.25
C GLY A 194 22.77 5.05 8.90
N MET A 195 22.94 3.92 8.20
CA MET A 195 22.75 2.63 8.86
C MET A 195 23.97 2.33 9.75
N LEU A 196 23.72 1.94 11.01
CA LEU A 196 24.68 1.22 11.86
C LEU A 196 25.45 0.15 11.05
N PRO A 197 26.73 -0.12 11.38
CA PRO A 197 27.70 -0.71 10.47
C PRO A 197 27.26 -2.02 9.80
N VAL A 198 27.85 -2.25 8.62
CA VAL A 198 27.72 -3.38 7.67
C VAL A 198 27.55 -4.77 8.30
N ALA A 199 27.94 -4.96 9.57
CA ALA A 199 27.65 -6.16 10.36
C ALA A 199 26.13 -6.45 10.49
N ALA A 200 25.27 -5.43 10.58
CA ALA A 200 23.81 -5.59 10.56
C ALA A 200 23.26 -5.80 9.12
N ALA A 201 23.97 -5.33 8.09
CA ALA A 201 23.60 -5.52 6.69
C ALA A 201 23.76 -6.98 6.20
N ARG A 202 24.52 -7.83 6.93
CA ARG A 202 24.52 -9.29 6.73
C ARG A 202 23.14 -9.92 7.01
N ALA A 203 22.26 -9.24 7.75
CA ALA A 203 20.91 -9.70 8.05
C ALA A 203 19.83 -9.23 7.07
N LEU A 204 20.18 -8.43 6.04
CA LEU A 204 19.27 -8.15 4.93
C LEU A 204 19.20 -9.39 4.02
N PRO A 205 18.06 -10.10 3.93
CA PRO A 205 17.99 -11.43 3.28
C PRO A 205 18.31 -11.43 1.77
N SER A 206 18.53 -10.25 1.18
CA SER A 206 18.65 -10.07 -0.27
C SER A 206 20.05 -9.77 -0.81
N GLY A 207 21.08 -9.68 0.04
CA GLY A 207 22.49 -9.58 -0.39
C GLY A 207 22.83 -8.41 -1.32
N GLY A 208 22.10 -7.30 -1.23
CA GLY A 208 22.31 -6.08 -2.03
C GLY A 208 21.82 -6.15 -3.49
N LYS A 209 20.99 -7.14 -3.84
CA LYS A 209 20.39 -7.28 -5.19
C LYS A 209 19.01 -6.65 -5.33
N VAL A 210 18.53 -5.96 -4.30
CA VAL A 210 17.19 -5.37 -4.22
C VAL A 210 17.32 -3.89 -3.88
N GLN A 211 16.56 -3.04 -4.58
CA GLN A 211 16.46 -1.63 -4.26
C GLN A 211 15.68 -1.47 -2.96
N MET A 212 16.31 -0.86 -1.95
CA MET A 212 15.72 -0.65 -0.63
C MET A 212 15.92 0.79 -0.19
N THR A 213 14.82 1.54 -0.11
CA THR A 213 14.76 2.87 0.50
C THR A 213 14.77 2.74 2.01
N ARG A 214 14.99 3.86 2.73
CA ARG A 214 15.03 3.85 4.20
C ARG A 214 13.67 3.47 4.80
N GLY A 215 12.60 4.17 4.43
CA GLY A 215 11.25 3.89 4.92
C GLY A 215 10.78 2.47 4.61
N TYR A 216 10.90 2.03 3.35
CA TYR A 216 10.53 0.67 2.95
C TYR A 216 11.27 -0.41 3.76
N ARG A 217 12.59 -0.23 3.98
CA ARG A 217 13.40 -1.15 4.78
C ARG A 217 12.95 -1.18 6.23
N LYS A 218 12.82 -0.01 6.88
CA LYS A 218 12.41 0.07 8.30
C LYS A 218 11.03 -0.52 8.50
N HIS A 219 10.09 -0.26 7.59
CA HIS A 219 8.76 -0.86 7.63
C HIS A 219 8.82 -2.40 7.51
N LEU A 220 9.59 -2.93 6.56
CA LEU A 220 9.82 -4.38 6.43
C LEU A 220 10.41 -4.99 7.71
N GLU A 221 11.44 -4.35 8.27
CA GLU A 221 12.11 -4.82 9.48
C GLU A 221 11.18 -4.79 10.70
N ALA A 222 10.38 -3.72 10.85
CA ALA A 222 9.40 -3.60 11.92
C ALA A 222 8.34 -4.71 11.85
N LEU A 223 7.76 -4.98 10.68
CA LEU A 223 6.79 -6.07 10.53
C LEU A 223 7.41 -7.45 10.71
N ARG A 224 8.68 -7.64 10.31
CA ARG A 224 9.41 -8.89 10.56
C ARG A 224 9.64 -9.12 12.06
N LEU A 225 10.01 -8.07 12.80
CA LEU A 225 10.15 -8.14 14.26
C LEU A 225 8.80 -8.39 14.93
N LEU A 226 7.73 -7.74 14.46
CA LEU A 226 6.38 -7.92 14.97
C LEU A 226 5.90 -9.36 14.76
N ARG A 227 6.08 -9.92 13.56
CA ARG A 227 5.83 -11.35 13.25
C ARG A 227 6.62 -12.27 14.18
N LYS A 228 7.90 -11.98 14.41
CA LYS A 228 8.76 -12.81 15.26
C LYS A 228 8.27 -12.83 16.71
N LYS A 229 7.78 -11.69 17.22
CA LYS A 229 7.21 -11.57 18.57
C LYS A 229 5.80 -12.20 18.66
N ASN A 230 5.05 -12.21 17.56
CA ASN A 230 3.64 -12.63 17.51
C ASN A 230 3.38 -13.63 16.36
N PRO A 231 4.00 -14.83 16.37
CA PRO A 231 3.97 -15.75 15.23
C PRO A 231 2.60 -16.36 14.94
N GLU A 232 1.69 -16.39 15.91
CA GLU A 232 0.35 -16.97 15.75
C GLU A 232 -0.71 -15.96 15.33
N THR A 233 -0.43 -14.66 15.45
CA THR A 233 -1.43 -13.60 15.25
C THR A 233 -1.04 -12.54 14.21
N VAL A 234 0.20 -12.45 13.76
CA VAL A 234 0.63 -11.40 12.80
C VAL A 234 1.15 -12.01 11.51
N PHE A 235 0.47 -11.87 10.37
CA PHE A 235 0.83 -12.49 9.08
C PHE A 235 1.08 -11.43 7.98
N PRO A 236 2.26 -10.78 7.95
CA PRO A 236 2.46 -9.58 7.14
C PRO A 236 2.52 -9.88 5.63
N PHE A 237 2.07 -8.92 4.80
CA PHE A 237 2.15 -8.96 3.35
C PHE A 237 3.18 -7.96 2.83
N LEU A 238 4.04 -8.42 1.91
CA LEU A 238 5.12 -7.64 1.33
C LEU A 238 4.58 -6.78 0.20
N ALA A 239 4.85 -5.47 0.23
CA ALA A 239 4.49 -4.59 -0.86
C ALA A 239 5.33 -4.91 -2.10
N VAL A 240 4.70 -5.02 -3.26
CA VAL A 240 5.36 -5.34 -4.52
C VAL A 240 5.01 -4.28 -5.54
N ASP A 241 6.02 -3.51 -5.95
CA ASP A 241 5.94 -2.63 -7.11
C ASP A 241 6.83 -3.19 -8.24
N PRO A 242 6.30 -3.39 -9.47
CA PRO A 242 7.09 -3.94 -10.58
C PRO A 242 8.31 -3.10 -10.99
N ARG A 243 8.33 -1.81 -10.62
CA ARG A 243 9.43 -0.88 -10.88
C ARG A 243 10.59 -1.09 -9.91
N ARG A 244 10.37 -1.72 -8.75
CA ARG A 244 11.43 -2.03 -7.79
C ARG A 244 12.39 -3.08 -8.32
N ILE A 245 13.68 -2.73 -8.37
CA ILE A 245 14.73 -3.65 -8.84
C ILE A 245 14.89 -4.79 -7.84
N GLY A 246 14.95 -6.02 -8.35
CA GLY A 246 15.12 -7.22 -7.55
C GLY A 246 13.85 -7.71 -6.85
N ILE A 247 12.67 -7.16 -7.16
CA ILE A 247 11.43 -7.45 -6.42
C ILE A 247 11.08 -8.94 -6.34
N LYS A 248 11.28 -9.72 -7.42
CA LYS A 248 11.09 -11.18 -7.39
C LYS A 248 11.99 -11.87 -6.36
N LYS A 249 13.25 -11.43 -6.24
CA LYS A 249 14.18 -11.96 -5.24
C LYS A 249 13.68 -11.61 -3.84
N LEU A 250 13.22 -10.37 -3.64
CA LEU A 250 12.69 -9.95 -2.34
C LEU A 250 11.48 -10.79 -1.93
N VAL A 251 10.54 -11.05 -2.84
CA VAL A 251 9.38 -11.95 -2.61
C VAL A 251 9.87 -13.33 -2.16
N ARG A 252 10.83 -13.93 -2.88
CA ARG A 252 11.41 -15.21 -2.50
C ARG A 252 12.01 -15.17 -1.09
N ASP A 253 12.84 -14.17 -0.81
CA ASP A 253 13.56 -14.10 0.46
C ASP A 253 12.64 -13.83 1.67
N GLN A 254 11.62 -13.00 1.50
CA GLN A 254 10.74 -12.56 2.61
C GLN A 254 9.55 -13.47 2.85
N ILE A 255 9.03 -14.13 1.82
CA ILE A 255 7.82 -14.95 1.93
C ILE A 255 8.14 -16.43 2.00
N ILE A 256 8.98 -16.95 1.09
CA ILE A 256 9.27 -18.39 1.05
C ILE A 256 10.22 -18.79 2.17
N THR A 257 11.28 -18.00 2.36
CA THR A 257 12.27 -18.25 3.43
C THR A 257 12.08 -17.37 4.65
N GLY A 258 11.22 -16.35 4.57
CA GLY A 258 11.02 -15.35 5.62
C GLY A 258 9.70 -15.50 6.35
N GLY A 259 9.33 -14.47 7.10
CA GLY A 259 8.13 -14.46 7.95
C GLY A 259 6.88 -13.84 7.31
N PHE A 260 6.97 -13.34 6.08
CA PHE A 260 5.82 -12.78 5.37
C PHE A 260 4.93 -13.87 4.80
N ARG A 261 3.64 -13.58 4.70
CA ARG A 261 2.61 -14.53 4.26
C ARG A 261 2.15 -14.31 2.83
N GLY A 262 2.18 -13.07 2.34
CA GLY A 262 1.60 -12.75 1.03
C GLY A 262 2.21 -11.52 0.36
N VAL A 263 1.70 -11.20 -0.81
CA VAL A 263 2.09 -10.05 -1.64
C VAL A 263 0.96 -9.01 -1.62
N LYS A 264 1.28 -7.73 -1.37
CA LYS A 264 0.37 -6.60 -1.54
C LYS A 264 0.72 -5.83 -2.80
N LEU A 265 -0.27 -5.61 -3.67
CA LEU A 265 -0.19 -4.73 -4.83
C LEU A 265 -1.00 -3.45 -4.59
N TYR A 266 -0.48 -2.36 -5.16
CA TYR A 266 -1.10 -1.04 -5.11
C TYR A 266 -0.93 -0.32 -6.45
N SER A 267 -1.66 -0.81 -7.45
CA SER A 267 -1.67 -0.34 -8.83
C SER A 267 -1.95 1.16 -9.04
N PRO A 268 -2.75 1.87 -8.20
CA PRO A 268 -3.00 3.31 -8.36
C PRO A 268 -1.73 4.19 -8.42
N LEU A 269 -0.58 3.67 -8.00
CA LEU A 269 0.71 4.34 -8.11
C LEU A 269 1.33 4.32 -9.52
N GLY A 270 0.62 3.82 -10.53
CA GLY A 270 0.99 4.01 -11.94
C GLY A 270 1.43 2.75 -12.70
N TYR A 271 0.95 1.57 -12.30
CA TYR A 271 1.17 0.33 -13.04
C TYR A 271 -0.10 -0.52 -13.06
N LEU A 272 -0.21 -1.39 -14.06
CA LEU A 272 -1.32 -2.34 -14.17
C LEU A 272 -0.96 -3.66 -13.46
N PRO A 273 -1.95 -4.42 -12.95
CA PRO A 273 -1.70 -5.76 -12.42
C PRO A 273 -1.10 -6.70 -13.48
N SER A 274 -1.40 -6.49 -14.76
CA SER A 274 -0.82 -7.20 -15.90
C SER A 274 0.61 -6.78 -16.25
N HIS A 275 1.26 -5.89 -15.49
CA HIS A 275 2.60 -5.42 -15.81
C HIS A 275 3.58 -6.61 -15.98
N PRO A 276 4.39 -6.66 -17.06
CA PRO A 276 5.19 -7.85 -17.40
C PRO A 276 6.17 -8.27 -16.30
N ALA A 277 6.66 -7.33 -15.49
CA ALA A 277 7.55 -7.63 -14.36
C ALA A 277 6.84 -8.33 -13.18
N LEU A 278 5.50 -8.31 -13.11
CA LEU A 278 4.71 -9.05 -12.11
C LEU A 278 4.47 -10.50 -12.50
N ASN A 279 4.44 -10.84 -13.79
CA ASN A 279 4.28 -12.22 -14.26
C ASN A 279 5.24 -13.24 -13.58
N PRO A 280 6.56 -13.00 -13.49
CA PRO A 280 7.45 -13.93 -12.79
C PRO A 280 7.27 -13.94 -11.26
N VAL A 281 6.64 -12.91 -10.67
CA VAL A 281 6.22 -12.91 -9.26
C VAL A 281 4.96 -13.76 -9.10
N PHE A 282 3.94 -13.59 -9.96
CA PHE A 282 2.72 -14.40 -9.91
C PHE A 282 2.96 -15.88 -10.16
N LYS A 283 3.87 -16.24 -11.07
CA LYS A 283 4.30 -17.64 -11.24
C LYS A 283 4.87 -18.23 -9.94
N LEU A 284 5.69 -17.43 -9.23
CA LEU A 284 6.22 -17.82 -7.92
C LEU A 284 5.09 -17.94 -6.88
N CYS A 285 4.10 -17.04 -6.94
CA CYS A 285 2.93 -17.12 -6.08
C CYS A 285 2.08 -18.36 -6.33
N VAL A 286 1.87 -18.77 -7.58
CA VAL A 286 1.17 -20.03 -7.90
C VAL A 286 1.98 -21.23 -7.40
N GLU A 287 3.27 -21.29 -7.72
CA GLU A 287 4.18 -22.38 -7.35
C GLU A 287 4.20 -22.63 -5.84
N HIS A 288 4.28 -21.56 -5.05
CA HIS A 288 4.38 -21.64 -3.58
C HIS A 288 3.07 -21.37 -2.86
N ARG A 289 1.95 -21.27 -3.60
CA ARG A 289 0.65 -20.89 -3.06
C ARG A 289 0.75 -19.61 -2.19
N ILE A 290 1.34 -18.54 -2.69
CA ILE A 290 1.42 -17.27 -1.98
C ILE A 290 0.16 -16.43 -2.31
N PRO A 291 -0.63 -16.00 -1.32
CA PRO A 291 -1.76 -15.10 -1.56
C PRO A 291 -1.32 -13.70 -2.00
N VAL A 292 -2.12 -13.10 -2.87
CA VAL A 292 -1.95 -11.72 -3.34
C VAL A 292 -3.15 -10.88 -2.90
N THR A 293 -2.93 -9.75 -2.25
CA THR A 293 -3.96 -8.76 -1.97
C THR A 293 -3.73 -7.54 -2.86
N THR A 294 -4.77 -7.07 -3.56
CA THR A 294 -4.69 -5.89 -4.44
C THR A 294 -5.68 -4.84 -3.99
N HIS A 295 -5.24 -3.58 -3.95
CA HIS A 295 -6.14 -2.44 -3.75
C HIS A 295 -7.20 -2.42 -4.86
N THR A 296 -8.48 -2.41 -4.49
CA THR A 296 -9.60 -2.46 -5.45
C THR A 296 -10.78 -1.59 -4.99
N SER A 297 -10.56 -0.28 -4.95
CA SER A 297 -11.64 0.70 -4.82
C SER A 297 -11.41 1.90 -5.77
N PRO A 298 -12.48 2.62 -6.15
CA PRO A 298 -12.37 3.84 -6.95
C PRO A 298 -11.54 4.96 -6.30
N GLY A 299 -11.34 4.91 -4.98
CA GLY A 299 -10.55 5.86 -4.21
C GLY A 299 -9.14 5.35 -3.87
N GLY A 300 -8.50 5.98 -2.88
CA GLY A 300 -7.15 5.65 -2.40
C GLY A 300 -6.10 6.68 -2.82
N LEU A 301 -4.83 6.36 -2.56
CA LEU A 301 -3.68 7.21 -2.87
C LEU A 301 -3.34 7.15 -4.37
N PRO A 302 -3.52 8.23 -5.15
CA PRO A 302 -3.09 8.24 -6.54
C PRO A 302 -1.57 8.45 -6.67
N SER A 303 -1.03 8.09 -7.83
CA SER A 303 0.21 8.71 -8.31
C SER A 303 0.01 10.23 -8.49
N MET A 304 1.08 11.00 -8.28
CA MET A 304 1.06 12.46 -8.50
C MET A 304 1.36 12.83 -9.97
N CYS A 305 1.51 11.86 -10.87
CA CYS A 305 1.82 12.10 -12.27
C CYS A 305 0.56 12.22 -13.13
N ASP A 306 0.43 13.32 -13.87
CA ASP A 306 -0.68 13.53 -14.82
C ASP A 306 -0.56 12.64 -16.06
N ARG A 307 0.65 12.23 -16.44
CA ARG A 307 0.91 11.33 -17.57
C ARG A 307 1.87 10.24 -17.13
N ILE A 308 1.52 8.98 -17.38
CA ILE A 308 2.33 7.81 -16.99
C ILE A 308 2.49 6.87 -18.18
N VAL A 309 3.72 6.43 -18.43
CA VAL A 309 4.04 5.41 -19.43
C VAL A 309 4.41 4.11 -18.74
N THR A 310 3.58 3.09 -18.91
CA THR A 310 3.77 1.76 -18.31
C THR A 310 3.59 0.67 -19.36
N SER A 311 3.55 -0.60 -18.94
CA SER A 311 3.28 -1.72 -19.86
C SER A 311 2.24 -2.66 -19.29
N SER A 312 1.46 -3.26 -20.18
CA SER A 312 0.57 -4.38 -19.93
C SER A 312 1.10 -5.60 -20.67
N ARG A 313 0.93 -6.79 -20.08
CA ARG A 313 1.12 -8.08 -20.75
C ARG A 313 -0.26 -8.73 -20.90
N ASN A 314 -0.69 -8.99 -22.13
CA ASN A 314 -1.96 -9.67 -22.35
C ASN A 314 -1.87 -11.18 -22.01
N LYS A 315 -3.01 -11.87 -22.04
CA LYS A 315 -3.08 -13.31 -21.74
C LYS A 315 -2.21 -14.21 -22.64
N GLU A 316 -2.04 -13.86 -23.92
CA GLU A 316 -1.14 -14.56 -24.86
C GLU A 316 0.35 -14.27 -24.59
N GLY A 317 0.64 -13.25 -23.79
CA GLY A 317 1.98 -12.86 -23.39
C GLY A 317 2.65 -11.78 -24.23
N VAL A 318 1.90 -11.13 -25.10
CA VAL A 318 2.32 -9.94 -25.83
C VAL A 318 2.40 -8.76 -24.86
N VAL A 319 3.51 -8.04 -24.89
CA VAL A 319 3.73 -6.85 -24.06
C VAL A 319 3.42 -5.60 -24.88
N LEU A 320 2.51 -4.77 -24.37
CA LEU A 320 2.07 -3.54 -25.01
C LEU A 320 2.42 -2.33 -24.12
N PRO A 321 2.87 -1.20 -24.72
CA PRO A 321 2.99 0.05 -23.99
C PRO A 321 1.60 0.59 -23.66
N ILE A 322 1.44 1.10 -22.45
CA ILE A 322 0.22 1.77 -21.98
C ILE A 322 0.60 3.19 -21.59
N VAL A 323 -0.21 4.14 -22.05
CA VAL A 323 -0.06 5.55 -21.70
C VAL A 323 -1.33 5.99 -21.00
N PHE A 324 -1.20 6.32 -19.73
CA PHE A 324 -2.23 7.03 -18.98
C PHE A 324 -2.02 8.53 -19.17
N ASP A 325 -3.10 9.25 -19.44
CA ASP A 325 -3.13 10.71 -19.54
C ASP A 325 -4.38 11.22 -18.80
N LYS A 326 -4.16 11.93 -17.70
CA LYS A 326 -5.21 12.38 -16.80
C LYS A 326 -6.21 13.31 -17.49
N LYS A 327 -5.73 14.22 -18.35
CA LYS A 327 -6.61 15.17 -19.05
C LYS A 327 -7.51 14.44 -20.02
N LYS A 328 -6.95 13.47 -20.75
CA LYS A 328 -7.74 12.60 -21.64
C LYS A 328 -8.76 11.78 -20.85
N PHE A 329 -8.35 11.18 -19.74
CA PHE A 329 -9.24 10.38 -18.91
C PHE A 329 -10.43 11.19 -18.38
N LEU A 330 -10.17 12.41 -17.89
CA LEU A 330 -11.20 13.34 -17.41
C LEU A 330 -12.15 13.84 -18.50
N ALA A 331 -11.72 13.86 -19.76
CA ALA A 331 -12.59 14.21 -20.88
C ALA A 331 -13.56 13.07 -21.26
N GLU A 332 -13.22 11.83 -20.89
CA GLU A 332 -13.95 10.62 -21.28
C GLU A 332 -14.78 10.04 -20.11
N HIS A 333 -14.52 10.45 -18.86
CA HIS A 333 -15.11 9.86 -17.67
C HIS A 333 -15.58 10.92 -16.67
N THR A 334 -16.74 10.68 -16.05
CA THR A 334 -17.21 11.45 -14.90
C THR A 334 -16.58 10.90 -13.62
N ILE A 335 -15.98 11.78 -12.82
CA ILE A 335 -15.33 11.43 -11.56
C ILE A 335 -16.22 11.87 -10.40
N LYS A 336 -16.61 10.94 -9.55
CA LYS A 336 -17.40 11.23 -8.35
C LYS A 336 -16.49 11.74 -7.23
N LYS A 337 -17.11 12.39 -6.24
CA LYS A 337 -16.40 12.85 -5.04
C LYS A 337 -15.77 11.65 -4.33
N GLY A 338 -14.49 11.74 -3.99
CA GLY A 338 -13.74 10.66 -3.32
C GLY A 338 -13.09 9.66 -4.27
N GLU A 339 -13.43 9.69 -5.56
CA GLU A 339 -12.75 8.87 -6.57
C GLU A 339 -11.43 9.48 -7.01
N SER A 340 -10.53 8.61 -7.44
CA SER A 340 -9.23 8.93 -8.00
C SER A 340 -9.17 8.42 -9.44
N VAL A 341 -8.83 9.31 -10.39
CA VAL A 341 -8.62 8.95 -11.80
C VAL A 341 -7.58 7.84 -11.98
N HIS A 342 -6.54 7.82 -11.14
CA HIS A 342 -5.51 6.78 -11.18
C HIS A 342 -6.04 5.45 -10.64
N SER A 343 -6.85 5.47 -9.58
CA SER A 343 -7.47 4.25 -9.07
C SER A 343 -8.46 3.70 -10.10
N LEU A 344 -9.31 4.56 -10.67
CA LEU A 344 -10.25 4.18 -11.73
C LEU A 344 -9.58 3.54 -12.94
N PHE A 345 -8.37 3.98 -13.29
CA PHE A 345 -7.63 3.41 -14.42
C PHE A 345 -6.80 2.18 -14.06
N PHE A 346 -6.02 2.23 -12.98
CA PHE A 346 -5.00 1.22 -12.67
C PHE A 346 -5.49 0.12 -11.73
N ALA A 347 -6.54 0.36 -10.94
CA ALA A 347 -7.09 -0.58 -9.98
C ALA A 347 -8.46 -1.15 -10.38
N ASP A 348 -8.91 -0.90 -11.62
CA ASP A 348 -10.14 -1.50 -12.13
C ASP A 348 -10.04 -3.04 -12.08
N PRO A 349 -11.05 -3.75 -11.50
CA PRO A 349 -11.03 -5.20 -11.43
C PRO A 349 -10.81 -5.90 -12.77
N ASP A 350 -11.33 -5.35 -13.88
CA ASP A 350 -11.20 -5.96 -15.21
C ASP A 350 -9.75 -6.00 -15.69
N GLY A 351 -8.86 -5.15 -15.14
CA GLY A 351 -7.42 -5.19 -15.41
C GLY A 351 -6.75 -6.52 -15.03
N TRP A 352 -7.40 -7.33 -14.18
CA TRP A 352 -6.92 -8.65 -13.80
C TRP A 352 -7.26 -9.78 -14.78
N LEU A 353 -8.13 -9.53 -15.78
CA LEU A 353 -8.53 -10.57 -16.73
C LEU A 353 -7.34 -11.13 -17.50
N ASP A 354 -6.42 -10.28 -17.97
CA ASP A 354 -5.21 -10.73 -18.67
C ASP A 354 -4.28 -11.56 -17.77
N VAL A 355 -4.26 -11.28 -16.47
CA VAL A 355 -3.48 -12.04 -15.49
C VAL A 355 -4.11 -13.40 -15.25
N LEU A 356 -5.39 -13.45 -14.86
CA LEU A 356 -6.07 -14.68 -14.47
C LEU A 356 -6.35 -15.62 -15.66
N GLN A 357 -6.45 -15.09 -16.88
CA GLN A 357 -6.56 -15.91 -18.09
C GLN A 357 -5.21 -16.37 -18.65
N SER A 358 -4.09 -15.82 -18.18
CA SER A 358 -2.78 -16.26 -18.63
C SER A 358 -2.52 -17.72 -18.25
N ASN A 359 -1.86 -18.45 -19.15
CA ASN A 359 -1.51 -19.85 -18.92
C ASN A 359 -0.73 -20.03 -17.60
N GLY A 360 -1.25 -20.90 -16.72
CA GLY A 360 -0.68 -21.22 -15.41
C GLY A 360 -0.97 -20.20 -14.30
N LEU A 361 -1.76 -19.14 -14.55
CA LEU A 361 -2.10 -18.13 -13.53
C LEU A 361 -3.59 -18.15 -13.09
N GLY A 362 -4.44 -19.00 -13.68
CA GLY A 362 -5.86 -19.09 -13.31
C GLY A 362 -6.13 -19.60 -11.88
N THR A 363 -5.13 -20.19 -11.23
CA THR A 363 -5.18 -20.63 -9.83
C THR A 363 -4.45 -19.67 -8.88
N LEU A 364 -4.10 -18.47 -9.34
CA LEU A 364 -3.52 -17.44 -8.48
C LEU A 364 -4.53 -17.03 -7.42
N ARG A 365 -4.17 -17.14 -6.14
CA ARG A 365 -4.99 -16.66 -5.02
C ARG A 365 -4.91 -15.15 -4.92
N VAL A 366 -6.01 -14.48 -5.24
CA VAL A 366 -6.07 -13.01 -5.22
C VAL A 366 -7.27 -12.53 -4.40
N ASN A 367 -7.01 -11.58 -3.52
CA ASN A 367 -8.00 -10.82 -2.77
C ASN A 367 -8.14 -9.42 -3.37
N PHE A 368 -9.34 -9.09 -3.85
CA PHE A 368 -9.73 -7.75 -4.28
C PHE A 368 -10.23 -6.96 -3.08
N ALA A 369 -9.34 -6.16 -2.51
CA ALA A 369 -9.63 -5.41 -1.29
C ALA A 369 -10.78 -4.41 -1.45
N HIS A 370 -11.50 -4.16 -0.36
CA HIS A 370 -12.67 -3.27 -0.27
C HIS A 370 -13.91 -3.72 -1.06
N PHE A 371 -13.85 -4.83 -1.80
CA PHE A 371 -14.95 -5.36 -2.61
C PHE A 371 -15.61 -4.30 -3.52
N GLY A 372 -14.82 -3.36 -4.03
CA GLY A 372 -15.27 -2.24 -4.88
C GLY A 372 -15.57 -0.94 -4.12
N GLY A 373 -15.45 -0.93 -2.80
CA GLY A 373 -15.78 0.19 -1.92
C GLY A 373 -17.27 0.25 -1.56
N GLN A 374 -17.58 0.80 -0.39
CA GLN A 374 -18.94 0.77 0.19
C GLN A 374 -20.02 1.31 -0.76
N GLU A 375 -19.76 2.39 -1.50
CA GLU A 375 -20.74 2.96 -2.44
C GLU A 375 -21.13 1.98 -3.54
N ASN A 376 -20.17 1.22 -4.09
CA ASN A 376 -20.46 0.21 -5.11
C ASN A 376 -21.20 -0.99 -4.52
N ILE A 377 -20.86 -1.40 -3.29
CA ILE A 377 -21.52 -2.50 -2.59
C ILE A 377 -22.98 -2.16 -2.34
N LEU A 378 -23.26 -0.99 -1.78
CA LEU A 378 -24.62 -0.48 -1.52
C LEU A 378 -25.40 -0.33 -2.83
N ALA A 379 -24.80 0.26 -3.87
CA ALA A 379 -25.45 0.39 -5.17
C ALA A 379 -25.80 -0.98 -5.78
N TYR A 380 -24.87 -1.94 -5.75
CA TYR A 380 -25.09 -3.28 -6.29
C TYR A 380 -26.19 -4.03 -5.54
N ALA A 381 -26.18 -3.96 -4.21
CA ALA A 381 -27.22 -4.54 -3.35
C ALA A 381 -28.61 -3.92 -3.59
N ASN A 382 -28.66 -2.67 -4.08
CA ASN A 382 -29.88 -1.96 -4.46
C ASN A 382 -30.23 -2.08 -5.95
N GLY A 383 -29.56 -2.99 -6.69
CA GLY A 383 -29.92 -3.36 -8.06
C GLY A 383 -29.05 -2.77 -9.17
N ASP A 384 -28.01 -1.98 -8.85
CA ASP A 384 -27.04 -1.52 -9.85
C ASP A 384 -26.13 -2.66 -10.31
N ALA A 385 -26.59 -3.43 -11.28
CA ALA A 385 -25.81 -4.45 -11.97
C ALA A 385 -25.09 -3.90 -13.23
N SER A 386 -24.83 -2.59 -13.30
CA SER A 386 -24.15 -1.99 -14.45
C SER A 386 -22.76 -2.60 -14.67
N ALA A 387 -22.29 -2.60 -15.91
CA ALA A 387 -20.96 -3.09 -16.25
C ALA A 387 -19.85 -2.30 -15.53
N SER A 388 -20.12 -1.04 -15.17
CA SER A 388 -19.22 -0.15 -14.43
C SER A 388 -19.18 -0.37 -12.92
N ASN A 389 -20.16 -1.07 -12.32
CA ASN A 389 -20.16 -1.30 -10.87
C ASN A 389 -19.01 -2.23 -10.46
N TRP A 390 -18.15 -1.77 -9.56
CA TRP A 390 -16.92 -2.49 -9.18
C TRP A 390 -17.19 -3.77 -8.41
N THR A 391 -18.18 -3.77 -7.50
CA THR A 391 -18.62 -4.96 -6.79
C THR A 391 -19.12 -6.02 -7.78
N GLY A 392 -19.93 -5.61 -8.76
CA GLY A 392 -20.38 -6.49 -9.84
C GLY A 392 -19.24 -7.07 -10.69
N LYS A 393 -18.20 -6.27 -11.00
CA LYS A 393 -17.00 -6.77 -11.70
C LYS A 393 -16.26 -7.84 -10.88
N ILE A 394 -16.07 -7.62 -9.58
CA ILE A 394 -15.38 -8.57 -8.69
C ILE A 394 -16.19 -9.87 -8.58
N ILE A 395 -17.52 -9.80 -8.42
CA ILE A 395 -18.38 -10.99 -8.39
C ILE A 395 -18.21 -11.82 -9.67
N ARG A 396 -18.18 -11.19 -10.86
CA ARG A 396 -17.92 -11.92 -12.12
C ARG A 396 -16.56 -12.61 -12.14
N LEU A 397 -15.53 -12.03 -11.54
CA LEU A 397 -14.23 -12.68 -11.39
C LEU A 397 -14.29 -13.85 -10.41
N MET A 398 -15.00 -13.71 -9.28
CA MET A 398 -15.21 -14.79 -8.31
C MET A 398 -15.96 -15.98 -8.90
N GLU A 399 -17.00 -15.73 -9.71
CA GLU A 399 -17.77 -16.78 -10.38
C GLU A 399 -16.93 -17.52 -11.43
N ARG A 400 -15.99 -16.81 -12.08
CA ARG A 400 -15.16 -17.36 -13.15
C ARG A 400 -13.91 -18.07 -12.67
N PHE A 401 -13.31 -17.62 -11.56
CA PHE A 401 -12.02 -18.11 -11.08
C PHE A 401 -12.14 -18.55 -9.62
N GLU A 402 -11.79 -19.81 -9.35
CA GLU A 402 -11.99 -20.46 -8.05
C GLU A 402 -11.21 -19.79 -6.91
N GLN A 403 -10.06 -19.19 -7.22
CA GLN A 403 -9.12 -18.64 -6.25
C GLN A 403 -9.21 -17.11 -6.12
N VAL A 404 -10.36 -16.52 -6.50
CA VAL A 404 -10.63 -15.09 -6.34
C VAL A 404 -11.48 -14.84 -5.09
N TYR A 405 -10.95 -13.98 -4.22
CA TYR A 405 -11.51 -13.54 -2.95
C TYR A 405 -11.71 -12.01 -2.95
N ALA A 406 -12.43 -11.51 -1.95
CA ALA A 406 -12.54 -10.09 -1.67
C ALA A 406 -12.61 -9.85 -0.16
N ASP A 407 -12.31 -8.63 0.29
CA ASP A 407 -12.51 -8.19 1.66
C ASP A 407 -13.36 -6.92 1.74
N ILE A 408 -13.98 -6.66 2.89
CA ILE A 408 -14.82 -5.48 3.13
C ILE A 408 -14.09 -4.38 3.92
N SER A 409 -12.78 -4.27 3.78
CA SER A 409 -12.04 -3.26 4.53
C SER A 409 -12.44 -1.84 4.15
N PHE A 410 -12.39 -0.93 5.12
CA PHE A 410 -12.86 0.45 5.00
C PHE A 410 -14.33 0.59 4.54
N CYS A 411 -15.25 -0.21 5.10
CA CYS A 411 -16.69 -0.07 4.89
C CYS A 411 -17.40 0.35 6.21
N PRO A 412 -17.28 1.62 6.66
CA PRO A 412 -17.78 2.05 7.97
C PRO A 412 -19.31 2.26 8.08
N ASP A 413 -20.06 2.26 6.97
CA ASP A 413 -21.50 2.56 6.98
C ASP A 413 -22.34 1.47 7.66
N CYS A 414 -23.34 1.85 8.46
CA CYS A 414 -24.13 0.90 9.26
C CYS A 414 -25.00 -0.08 8.43
N ASP A 415 -25.29 0.21 7.17
CA ASP A 415 -26.15 -0.62 6.32
C ASP A 415 -25.39 -1.74 5.58
N MET A 416 -24.07 -1.85 5.81
CA MET A 416 -23.20 -2.75 5.05
C MET A 416 -23.56 -4.22 5.23
N LEU A 417 -23.87 -4.68 6.44
CA LEU A 417 -24.25 -6.08 6.68
C LEU A 417 -25.51 -6.47 5.91
N LEU A 418 -26.54 -5.61 5.92
CA LEU A 418 -27.77 -5.84 5.16
C LEU A 418 -27.51 -5.91 3.65
N ALA A 419 -26.62 -5.06 3.15
CA ALA A 419 -26.22 -5.08 1.74
C ALA A 419 -25.45 -6.37 1.38
N ILE A 420 -24.54 -6.80 2.25
CA ILE A 420 -23.78 -8.05 2.08
C ILE A 420 -24.71 -9.26 2.08
N ASP A 421 -25.69 -9.32 2.99
CA ASP A 421 -26.67 -10.42 3.05
C ASP A 421 -27.50 -10.53 1.77
N LYS A 422 -27.94 -9.39 1.20
CA LYS A 422 -28.60 -9.37 -0.11
C LYS A 422 -27.71 -9.92 -1.22
N ILE A 423 -26.42 -9.60 -1.19
CA ILE A 423 -25.44 -10.10 -2.17
C ILE A 423 -25.22 -11.60 -1.99
N PHE A 424 -25.08 -12.10 -0.76
CA PHE A 424 -24.93 -13.53 -0.47
C PHE A 424 -26.12 -14.35 -0.96
N ALA A 425 -27.34 -13.85 -0.76
CA ALA A 425 -28.56 -14.51 -1.24
C ALA A 425 -28.58 -14.70 -2.77
N LYS A 426 -27.97 -13.76 -3.51
CA LYS A 426 -27.90 -13.78 -4.98
C LYS A 426 -26.67 -14.53 -5.51
N HIS A 427 -25.53 -14.46 -4.80
CA HIS A 427 -24.25 -15.00 -5.23
C HIS A 427 -23.60 -15.83 -4.11
N PRO A 428 -23.92 -17.13 -4.00
CA PRO A 428 -23.37 -18.00 -2.95
C PRO A 428 -21.84 -18.04 -2.91
N VAL A 429 -21.18 -17.90 -4.07
CA VAL A 429 -19.72 -17.84 -4.18
C VAL A 429 -19.10 -16.70 -3.35
N VAL A 430 -19.85 -15.60 -3.15
CA VAL A 430 -19.39 -14.46 -2.37
C VAL A 430 -19.38 -14.83 -0.88
N ASN A 431 -20.38 -15.57 -0.40
CA ASN A 431 -20.41 -16.05 1.01
C ASN A 431 -19.22 -16.97 1.34
N ASP A 432 -18.71 -17.70 0.35
CA ASP A 432 -17.58 -18.63 0.52
C ASP A 432 -16.20 -17.97 0.36
N ARG A 433 -16.14 -16.69 -0.07
CA ARG A 433 -14.87 -16.04 -0.43
C ARG A 433 -14.77 -14.55 -0.07
N LEU A 434 -15.80 -13.96 0.53
CA LEU A 434 -15.73 -12.63 1.14
C LEU A 434 -15.14 -12.74 2.55
N MET A 435 -14.26 -11.80 2.89
CA MET A 435 -13.47 -11.83 4.12
C MET A 435 -13.63 -10.53 4.91
N PHE A 436 -13.49 -10.60 6.23
CA PHE A 436 -13.41 -9.42 7.07
C PHE A 436 -12.04 -8.73 6.97
N GLY A 437 -12.04 -7.40 6.95
CA GLY A 437 -10.85 -6.58 7.09
C GLY A 437 -11.19 -5.18 7.59
N THR A 438 -10.22 -4.47 8.19
CA THR A 438 -10.47 -3.14 8.75
C THR A 438 -10.05 -1.99 7.85
N ASP A 439 -8.86 -2.10 7.24
CA ASP A 439 -8.04 -0.98 6.77
C ASP A 439 -7.70 -0.03 7.95
N PHE A 440 -7.09 -0.61 8.99
CA PHE A 440 -6.79 0.01 10.29
C PHE A 440 -6.43 1.49 10.24
N VAL A 441 -5.45 1.90 9.42
CA VAL A 441 -5.02 3.31 9.36
C VAL A 441 -6.16 4.21 8.91
N MET A 442 -6.91 3.79 7.89
CA MET A 442 -8.03 4.56 7.35
C MET A 442 -9.17 4.67 8.37
N ILE A 443 -9.51 3.57 9.05
CA ILE A 443 -10.56 3.57 10.08
C ILE A 443 -10.13 4.32 11.35
N ALA A 444 -8.86 4.26 11.74
CA ALA A 444 -8.33 5.02 12.87
C ALA A 444 -8.40 6.54 12.64
N MET A 445 -8.35 6.99 11.38
CA MET A 445 -8.55 8.40 11.01
C MET A 445 -10.02 8.77 10.74
N HIS A 446 -10.88 7.76 10.57
CA HIS A 446 -12.29 7.95 10.29
C HIS A 446 -13.05 8.29 11.57
N GLN A 447 -14.14 9.06 11.45
CA GLN A 447 -14.97 9.47 12.58
C GLN A 447 -15.60 8.29 13.34
N CYS A 448 -15.74 7.13 12.69
CA CYS A 448 -16.24 5.91 13.32
C CYS A 448 -15.29 5.46 14.45
N GLY A 449 -13.98 5.50 14.21
CA GLY A 449 -12.98 4.89 15.10
C GLY A 449 -12.99 3.36 15.05
N LEU A 450 -11.86 2.76 15.46
CA LEU A 450 -11.62 1.33 15.27
C LEU A 450 -12.51 0.42 16.13
N GLN A 451 -12.74 0.77 17.39
CA GLN A 451 -13.61 -0.01 18.29
C GLN A 451 -15.05 -0.06 17.77
N ASN A 452 -15.60 1.06 17.30
CA ASN A 452 -16.95 1.07 16.73
C ASN A 452 -17.03 0.32 15.41
N TYR A 453 -15.96 0.33 14.61
CA TYR A 453 -15.90 -0.51 13.42
C TYR A 453 -15.97 -2.00 13.78
N PHE A 454 -15.25 -2.45 14.80
CA PHE A 454 -15.41 -3.81 15.33
C PHE A 454 -16.82 -4.08 15.86
N ASN A 455 -17.42 -3.13 16.58
CA ASN A 455 -18.81 -3.25 17.04
C ASN A 455 -19.79 -3.42 15.88
N HIS A 456 -19.57 -2.69 14.78
CA HIS A 456 -20.43 -2.74 13.59
C HIS A 456 -20.42 -4.13 12.94
N TYR A 457 -19.27 -4.79 12.92
CA TYR A 457 -19.10 -6.13 12.35
C TYR A 457 -19.15 -7.26 13.39
N ALA A 458 -19.51 -6.96 14.64
CA ALA A 458 -19.69 -8.00 15.65
C ALA A 458 -20.84 -8.93 15.25
N GLY A 459 -20.58 -10.24 15.24
CA GLY A 459 -21.57 -11.25 14.90
C GLY A 459 -21.68 -11.61 13.41
N ILE A 460 -20.76 -11.14 12.56
CA ILE A 460 -20.65 -11.67 11.19
C ILE A 460 -20.44 -13.18 11.18
N SER A 461 -20.74 -13.82 10.05
CA SER A 461 -20.62 -15.26 9.90
C SER A 461 -19.19 -15.75 10.15
N GLU A 462 -19.08 -16.96 10.71
CA GLU A 462 -17.78 -17.62 10.93
C GLU A 462 -17.00 -17.80 9.61
N LYS A 463 -17.72 -17.95 8.49
CA LYS A 463 -17.11 -17.98 7.17
C LYS A 463 -16.31 -16.71 6.89
N MET A 464 -16.95 -15.56 7.03
CA MET A 464 -16.36 -14.27 6.72
C MET A 464 -15.28 -13.86 7.74
N ALA A 465 -15.50 -14.16 9.03
CA ALA A 465 -14.56 -13.84 10.11
C ALA A 465 -13.32 -14.74 10.13
N ARG A 466 -13.43 -16.00 9.69
CA ARG A 466 -12.41 -17.02 9.98
C ARG A 466 -12.15 -17.99 8.84
N ILE A 467 -13.17 -18.71 8.34
CA ILE A 467 -12.95 -19.83 7.40
C ILE A 467 -12.41 -19.33 6.05
N ASN A 468 -13.03 -18.29 5.48
CA ASN A 468 -12.61 -17.74 4.19
C ASN A 468 -11.21 -17.09 4.30
N PRO A 469 -10.91 -16.26 5.33
CA PRO A 469 -9.56 -15.80 5.59
C PRO A 469 -8.52 -16.91 5.75
N GLN A 470 -8.84 -17.99 6.49
CA GLN A 470 -7.94 -19.12 6.67
C GLN A 470 -7.65 -19.83 5.34
N ALA A 471 -8.66 -20.01 4.49
CA ALA A 471 -8.48 -20.59 3.15
C ALA A 471 -7.62 -19.70 2.23
N PHE A 472 -7.81 -18.38 2.30
CA PHE A 472 -6.99 -17.42 1.56
C PHE A 472 -5.53 -17.43 2.01
N LEU A 473 -5.28 -17.49 3.33
CA LEU A 473 -3.95 -17.46 3.93
C LEU A 473 -3.24 -18.83 3.99
N ALA A 474 -3.96 -19.92 3.69
CA ALA A 474 -3.49 -21.31 3.86
C ALA A 474 -2.19 -21.61 3.14
#